data_AF-I6FA14-F1
#
_entry.id   AF-I6FA14-F1
#
_cell.length_a   1.000
_cell.length_b   1.000
_cell.length_c   1.000
_cell.angle_alpha   90.00
_cell.angle_beta   90.00
_cell.angle_gamma   90.00
#
_symmetry.space_group_name_H-M   'P 1'
#
loop_
_entity.id
_entity.type
_entity.pdbx_description
1 polymer ?
#
loop_
_entity_poly.entity_id
_entity_poly.type
_entity_poly.pdbx_seq_one_letter_code
_entity_poly.pdbx_strand_id
1 'polypeptide(L)'
;MITDQLASFPQLNGYIWAWRDISGVEAVRTWVQDQIQDDEAFLKLLLQLCYHGLSSTEGRFTALKLSNLADFFGEPDQIKERIENIRKAGPLAEMAKQVETSIRRNRF
;
A
#
# COMPACT_ATOMS: atom_id res chain seq x y z
N MET A 1 -4.18 13.34 -15.86
CA MET A 1 -2.78 13.04 -16.25
C MET A 1 -2.60 11.53 -16.34
N ILE A 2 -1.50 11.00 -16.91
CA ILE A 2 -1.24 9.54 -16.92
C ILE A 2 -1.17 8.95 -15.49
N THR A 3 -0.86 9.78 -14.50
CA THR A 3 -0.78 9.46 -13.07
C THR A 3 -2.11 9.13 -12.39
N ASP A 4 -3.25 9.56 -12.93
CA ASP A 4 -4.57 9.21 -12.38
C ASP A 4 -4.94 7.74 -12.66
N GLN A 5 -4.41 7.16 -13.73
CA GLN A 5 -4.64 5.76 -14.09
C GLN A 5 -3.65 4.80 -13.42
N LEU A 6 -2.60 5.34 -12.79
CA LEU A 6 -1.52 4.55 -12.19
C LEU A 6 -1.97 3.80 -10.94
N ALA A 7 -2.88 4.37 -10.14
CA ALA A 7 -3.47 3.65 -9.02
C ALA A 7 -4.05 2.30 -9.51
N SER A 8 -4.81 2.32 -10.60
CA SER A 8 -5.46 1.13 -11.17
C SER A 8 -4.55 0.16 -11.93
N PHE A 9 -3.24 0.44 -12.03
CA PHE A 9 -2.33 -0.31 -12.90
C PHE A 9 -1.92 -1.67 -12.28
N PRO A 10 -2.10 -2.79 -12.98
CA PRO A 10 -1.55 -4.08 -12.54
C PRO A 10 -0.03 -3.95 -12.40
N GLN A 11 0.53 -4.32 -11.24
CA GLN A 11 1.97 -4.21 -10.92
C GLN A 11 2.45 -2.81 -10.51
N LEU A 12 1.57 -1.94 -10.01
CA LEU A 12 1.95 -0.64 -9.43
C LEU A 12 3.15 -0.74 -8.48
N ASN A 13 3.24 -1.79 -7.66
CA ASN A 13 4.39 -2.02 -6.79
C ASN A 13 5.73 -2.11 -7.55
N GLY A 14 5.79 -2.73 -8.73
CA GLY A 14 7.03 -2.74 -9.52
C GLY A 14 7.36 -1.37 -10.11
N TYR A 15 6.32 -0.66 -10.58
CA TYR A 15 6.48 0.65 -11.20
C TYR A 15 6.91 1.74 -10.21
N ILE A 16 6.38 1.73 -8.98
CA ILE A 16 6.66 2.78 -7.99
C ILE A 16 8.16 2.85 -7.64
N TRP A 17 8.85 1.71 -7.63
CA TRP A 17 10.30 1.64 -7.40
C TRP A 17 11.09 2.22 -8.56
N ALA A 18 10.77 1.82 -9.79
CA ALA A 18 11.41 2.37 -10.98
C ALA A 18 11.16 3.89 -11.08
N TRP A 19 9.96 4.35 -10.77
CA TRP A 19 9.64 5.76 -10.75
C TRP A 19 10.42 6.52 -9.67
N ARG A 20 10.52 5.99 -8.45
CA ARG A 20 11.36 6.54 -7.38
C ARG A 20 12.82 6.68 -7.83
N ASP A 21 13.37 5.66 -8.48
CA ASP A 21 14.76 5.66 -8.91
C ASP A 21 15.03 6.71 -10.02
N ILE A 22 14.04 6.99 -10.87
CA ILE A 22 14.16 7.95 -11.98
C ILE A 22 13.89 9.39 -11.52
N SER A 23 12.81 9.60 -10.77
CA SER A 23 12.27 10.95 -10.44
C SER A 23 12.51 11.38 -9.00
N GLY A 24 13.07 10.50 -8.17
CA GLY A 24 13.30 10.74 -6.76
C GLY A 24 12.09 10.42 -5.87
N VAL A 25 12.38 10.26 -4.58
CA VAL A 25 11.39 9.91 -3.54
C VAL A 25 10.30 10.96 -3.36
N GLU A 26 10.64 12.25 -3.47
CA GLU A 26 9.70 13.35 -3.27
C GLU A 26 8.60 13.38 -4.34
N ALA A 27 8.95 13.09 -5.61
CA ALA A 27 7.97 13.03 -6.70
C ALA A 27 6.90 11.94 -6.45
N VAL A 28 7.34 10.77 -5.98
CA VAL A 28 6.45 9.67 -5.63
C VAL A 28 5.63 10.01 -4.40
N ARG A 29 6.23 10.63 -3.38
CA ARG A 29 5.55 11.07 -2.16
C ARG A 29 4.43 12.06 -2.46
N THR A 30 4.69 13.08 -3.28
CA THR A 30 3.68 14.05 -3.71
C THR A 30 2.53 13.35 -4.42
N TRP A 31 2.81 12.44 -5.35
CA TRP A 31 1.77 11.68 -6.02
C TRP A 31 0.95 10.81 -5.05
N VAL A 32 1.58 10.12 -4.11
CA VAL A 32 0.88 9.32 -3.08
C VAL A 32 -0.07 10.21 -2.27
N GLN A 33 0.38 11.40 -1.86
CA GLN A 33 -0.46 12.36 -1.13
C GLN A 33 -1.66 12.84 -1.98
N ASP A 34 -1.44 13.12 -3.26
CA ASP A 34 -2.51 13.51 -4.19
C ASP A 34 -3.53 12.39 -4.42
N GLN A 35 -3.13 11.12 -4.34
CA GLN A 35 -4.07 9.98 -4.49
C GLN A 35 -4.89 9.71 -3.22
N ILE A 36 -4.36 10.03 -2.03
CA ILE A 36 -5.03 9.76 -0.75
C ILE A 36 -6.02 10.88 -0.41
N GLN A 37 -7.18 10.87 -1.09
CA GLN A 37 -8.25 11.83 -0.85
C GLN A 37 -9.14 11.47 0.35
N ASP A 38 -9.26 10.17 0.65
CA ASP A 38 -10.02 9.63 1.77
C ASP A 38 -9.43 8.29 2.26
N ASP A 39 -10.09 7.69 3.26
CA ASP A 39 -9.67 6.42 3.84
C ASP A 39 -9.84 5.23 2.90
N GLU A 40 -10.78 5.27 1.97
CA GLU A 40 -10.96 4.22 0.97
C GLU A 40 -9.82 4.26 -0.06
N ALA A 41 -9.48 5.45 -0.56
CA ALA A 41 -8.37 5.68 -1.47
C ALA A 41 -7.03 5.26 -0.83
N PHE A 42 -6.83 5.60 0.45
CA PHE A 42 -5.68 5.16 1.23
C PHE A 42 -5.56 3.64 1.26
N LEU A 43 -6.62 2.92 1.63
CA LEU A 43 -6.59 1.46 1.72
C LEU A 43 -6.42 0.79 0.36
N LYS A 44 -7.08 1.29 -0.69
CA LYS A 44 -6.93 0.79 -2.07
C LYS A 44 -5.48 0.90 -2.53
N LEU A 45 -4.84 2.04 -2.29
CA LEU A 45 -3.47 2.27 -2.70
C LEU A 45 -2.50 1.31 -1.97
N LEU A 46 -2.70 1.07 -0.68
CA LEU A 46 -1.92 0.07 0.07
C LEU A 46 -2.09 -1.35 -0.50
N LEU A 47 -3.31 -1.74 -0.88
CA LEU A 47 -3.58 -3.05 -1.49
C LEU A 47 -2.91 -3.20 -2.86
N GLN A 48 -2.87 -2.14 -3.66
CA GLN A 48 -2.21 -2.13 -4.96
C GLN A 48 -0.68 -2.22 -4.86
N LEU A 49 -0.12 -1.77 -3.73
CA LEU A 49 1.32 -1.85 -3.43
C LEU A 49 1.74 -3.17 -2.80
N CYS A 50 0.81 -4.10 -2.56
CA CYS A 50 1.18 -5.42 -2.11
C CYS A 50 2.04 -6.14 -3.17
N TYR A 51 3.05 -6.88 -2.72
CA TYR A 51 3.81 -7.79 -3.57
C TYR A 51 3.21 -9.19 -3.55
N HIS A 52 3.39 -9.92 -4.64
CA HIS A 52 3.03 -11.33 -4.74
C HIS A 52 4.25 -12.20 -4.45
N GLY A 53 4.09 -13.15 -3.53
CA GLY A 53 5.10 -14.13 -3.17
C GLY A 53 4.64 -15.56 -3.42
N LEU A 54 5.58 -16.48 -3.42
CA LEU A 54 5.37 -17.92 -3.49
C LEU A 54 6.02 -18.56 -2.26
N SER A 55 5.22 -19.27 -1.47
CA SER A 55 5.69 -20.09 -0.35
C SER A 55 5.40 -21.55 -0.65
N SER A 56 6.31 -22.44 -0.28
CA SER A 56 6.09 -23.90 -0.38
C SER A 56 4.97 -24.39 0.55
N THR A 57 4.69 -23.67 1.63
CA THR A 57 3.69 -24.02 2.64
C THR A 57 2.31 -23.42 2.34
N GLU A 58 2.26 -22.16 1.86
CA GLU A 58 0.99 -21.42 1.67
C GLU A 58 0.63 -21.20 0.19
N GLY A 59 1.50 -21.60 -0.75
CA GLY A 59 1.33 -21.31 -2.17
C GLY A 59 1.50 -19.83 -2.48
N ARG A 60 0.68 -19.30 -3.40
CA ARG A 60 0.72 -17.88 -3.78
C ARG A 60 0.13 -17.03 -2.67
N PHE A 61 0.88 -16.04 -2.20
CA PHE A 61 0.42 -15.08 -1.20
C PHE A 61 0.63 -13.63 -1.67
N THR A 62 -0.07 -12.73 -0.99
CA THR A 62 0.05 -11.28 -1.18
C THR A 62 0.46 -10.68 0.17
N ALA A 63 1.48 -9.83 0.16
CA ALA A 63 2.05 -9.25 1.37
C ALA A 63 2.44 -7.78 1.19
N LEU A 64 2.51 -7.05 2.31
CA LEU A 64 2.81 -5.62 2.34
C LEU A 64 3.93 -5.33 3.33
N LYS A 65 5.05 -4.76 2.85
CA LYS A 65 6.20 -4.42 3.68
C LYS A 65 6.17 -2.93 4.03
N LEU A 66 5.61 -2.58 5.20
CA LEU A 66 5.44 -1.18 5.61
C LEU A 66 6.74 -0.38 5.68
N SER A 67 7.87 -1.00 6.03
CA SER A 67 9.17 -0.32 6.06
C SER A 67 9.56 0.25 4.69
N ASN A 68 9.13 -0.40 3.61
CA ASN A 68 9.39 0.08 2.26
C ASN A 68 8.48 1.27 1.90
N LEU A 69 7.34 1.41 2.57
CA LEU A 69 6.37 2.47 2.30
C LEU A 69 6.56 3.70 3.17
N ALA A 70 7.46 3.63 4.17
CA ALA A 70 7.70 4.72 5.10
C ALA A 70 8.05 6.03 4.39
N ASP A 71 8.84 5.92 3.33
CA ASP A 71 9.27 7.04 2.49
C ASP A 71 8.13 7.74 1.73
N PHE A 72 6.95 7.12 1.60
CA PHE A 72 5.83 7.66 0.81
C PHE A 72 4.58 7.93 1.66
N PHE A 73 4.29 7.06 2.63
CA PHE A 73 3.05 7.08 3.43
C PHE A 73 3.26 7.59 4.86
N GLY A 74 4.51 7.74 5.31
CA GLY A 74 4.84 8.07 6.69
C GLY A 74 5.19 6.84 7.54
N GLU A 75 5.44 7.05 8.82
CA GLU A 75 6.02 6.01 9.68
C GLU A 75 5.13 4.76 9.79
N PRO A 76 5.70 3.54 9.79
CA PRO A 76 4.93 2.29 9.83
C PRO A 76 3.90 2.20 10.95
N ASP A 77 4.17 2.80 12.11
CA ASP A 77 3.24 2.77 13.25
C ASP A 77 2.06 3.73 13.04
N GLN A 78 2.27 4.88 12.40
CA GLN A 78 1.18 5.79 12.00
C GLN A 78 0.28 5.15 10.95
N ILE A 79 0.86 4.41 9.99
CA ILE A 79 0.09 3.66 8.99
C ILE A 79 -0.79 2.61 9.67
N LYS A 80 -0.25 1.83 10.61
CA LYS A 80 -1.02 0.81 11.35
C LYS A 80 -2.13 1.44 12.19
N GLU A 81 -1.84 2.53 12.89
CA GLU A 81 -2.83 3.24 13.71
C GLU A 81 -3.99 3.73 12.85
N ARG A 82 -3.69 4.33 11.69
CA ARG A 82 -4.72 4.78 10.74
C ARG A 82 -5.59 3.61 10.26
N ILE A 83 -4.98 2.49 9.86
CA ILE A 83 -5.72 1.28 9.42
C ILE A 83 -6.66 0.78 10.53
N GLU A 84 -6.17 0.71 11.77
CA GLU A 84 -6.95 0.25 12.92
C GLU A 84 -8.13 1.20 13.23
N ASN A 85 -7.92 2.51 13.12
CA ASN A 85 -8.99 3.50 13.28
C ASN A 85 -10.06 3.37 12.20
N ILE A 86 -9.67 3.18 10.93
CA ILE A 86 -10.59 2.93 9.82
C ILE A 86 -11.38 1.63 10.06
N ARG A 87 -10.70 0.59 10.54
CA ARG A 87 -11.34 -0.70 10.85
C ARG A 87 -12.41 -0.55 11.94
N LYS A 88 -12.12 0.21 12.99
CA LYS A 88 -13.07 0.49 14.08
C LYS A 88 -14.25 1.34 13.65
N ALA A 89 -14.04 2.27 12.71
CA ALA A 89 -15.10 3.15 12.21
C ALA A 89 -16.22 2.36 11.52
N GLY A 90 -15.90 1.26 10.82
CA GLY A 90 -16.88 0.29 10.32
C GLY A 90 -17.07 0.23 8.79
N PRO A 91 -17.33 1.35 8.07
CA PRO A 91 -17.66 1.34 6.65
C PRO A 91 -16.64 0.62 5.75
N LEU A 92 -15.36 0.67 6.12
CA LEU A 92 -14.25 0.08 5.36
C LEU A 92 -13.58 -1.07 6.12
N ALA A 93 -14.24 -1.63 7.14
CA ALA A 93 -13.61 -2.58 8.07
C ALA A 93 -13.06 -3.84 7.38
N GLU A 94 -13.77 -4.38 6.40
CA GLU A 94 -13.30 -5.55 5.66
C GLU A 94 -12.08 -5.23 4.79
N MET A 95 -12.06 -4.06 4.16
CA MET A 95 -10.91 -3.60 3.37
C MET A 95 -9.68 -3.36 4.26
N ALA A 96 -9.87 -2.74 5.43
CA ALA A 96 -8.81 -2.55 6.42
C ALA A 96 -8.24 -3.91 6.89
N LYS A 97 -9.11 -4.89 7.15
CA LYS A 97 -8.70 -6.25 7.53
C LYS A 97 -7.89 -6.97 6.44
N GLN A 98 -8.20 -6.74 5.17
CA GLN A 98 -7.40 -7.26 4.06
C GLN A 98 -5.98 -6.66 4.07
N VAL A 99 -5.86 -5.35 4.26
CA VAL A 99 -4.56 -4.67 4.39
C VAL A 99 -3.76 -5.22 5.57
N GLU A 100 -4.38 -5.36 6.75
CA GLU A 100 -3.73 -5.95 7.93
C GLU A 100 -3.24 -7.39 7.69
N THR A 101 -4.01 -8.17 6.93
CA THR A 101 -3.66 -9.55 6.58
C THR A 101 -2.42 -9.57 5.69
N SER A 102 -2.36 -8.69 4.68
CA SER A 102 -1.18 -8.53 3.83
C SER A 102 0.05 -8.07 4.63
N ILE A 103 -0.11 -7.16 5.60
CA ILE A 103 0.99 -6.73 6.48
C ILE A 103 1.50 -7.91 7.33
N ARG A 104 0.61 -8.72 7.89
CA ARG A 104 0.97 -9.89 8.70
C ARG A 104 1.75 -10.94 7.91
N ARG A 105 1.41 -11.15 6.64
CA ARG A 105 2.06 -12.11 5.74
C ARG A 105 3.49 -11.75 5.33
N ASN A 106 3.90 -10.48 5.46
CA ASN A 106 5.29 -10.05 5.21
C ASN A 106 6.31 -10.58 6.26
N ARG A 107 5.87 -11.33 7.27
CA ARG A 107 6.76 -11.96 8.25
C ARG A 107 7.34 -13.31 7.81
N PHE A 108 6.98 -13.79 6.61
CA PHE A 108 7.52 -15.01 6.00
C PHE A 108 8.61 -14.69 4.96
#